data_AF-A0A087SIZ6-F1
#
_entry.id   AF-A0A087SIZ6-F1
#
_cell.length_a   1.000
_cell.length_b   1.000
_cell.length_c   1.000
_cell.angle_alpha   90.00
_cell.angle_beta   90.00
_cell.angle_gamma   90.00
#
_symmetry.space_group_name_H-M   'P 1'
#
loop_
_entity.id
_entity.type
_entity.pdbx_description
1 polymer ?
#
loop_
_entity_poly.entity_id
_entity_poly.type
_entity_poly.pdbx_seq_one_letter_code
_entity_poly.pdbx_strand_id
1 'polypeptide(L)'
;MAGFGFSMPDFAAGLSSLNDIGERFSKIREDIESTLDATLRGEVQDDSAAFDEPEQELDDNDDRSQEEESTQPNGEPSPAAALDRDDSKDATAAEDLPTGPPAAELALLRETLRVREQQAEQAAIQMAHMASVVEQLTQRNEELALKAAAVSQQDVEELERDFSARLAAAERKAYALTKERDMLRRSCEQTTALQDKLKEKDEMIQEVMAEGEKLSKKQLAQETTLRKLRQQNRELSGQVEDLGARLGTAQQAASEAGARVESALAELAAQREQHAAQLAADRATHAQALQEAHAAQAAAEQRAADAARTGAVQQLRGSETRAAALEKSLAELRAEAEAQRMRWEEREELLSGEVTALQRRCAVAEARSADVEASLPSATRPLLHQLEAMQAAAVSQAEAWAAAEREAVARLEAALQAGRREKDERIEELVADLSDARALYRQQIEFMADRLAELQLKQRQ
;
A
#
# COMPACT_ATOMS: atom_id res chain seq x y z
N MET A 1 -16.86 -47.54 24.63
CA MET A 1 -15.80 -46.55 24.32
C MET A 1 -16.13 -45.95 22.96
N ALA A 2 -16.15 -44.63 22.84
CA ALA A 2 -16.30 -43.93 21.55
C ALA A 2 -15.07 -43.05 21.35
N GLY A 3 -14.36 -43.23 20.23
CA GLY A 3 -13.16 -42.46 19.93
C GLY A 3 -13.51 -41.14 19.23
N PHE A 4 -13.19 -40.01 19.86
CA PHE A 4 -13.22 -38.71 19.19
C PHE A 4 -12.02 -38.60 18.24
N GLY A 5 -12.28 -38.68 16.94
CA GLY A 5 -11.28 -38.36 15.91
C GLY A 5 -11.13 -36.85 15.77
N PHE A 6 -10.00 -36.31 16.22
CA PHE A 6 -9.72 -34.88 16.10
C PHE A 6 -9.17 -34.58 14.69
N SER A 7 -10.04 -34.09 13.80
CA SER A 7 -9.62 -33.68 12.45
C SER A 7 -8.82 -32.38 12.55
N MET A 8 -7.51 -32.44 12.28
CA MET A 8 -6.75 -31.22 12.01
C MET A 8 -7.24 -30.54 10.71
N PRO A 9 -7.26 -29.20 10.64
CA PRO A 9 -7.43 -28.49 9.37
C PRO A 9 -6.22 -28.72 8.47
N ASP A 10 -6.46 -28.77 7.16
CA ASP A 10 -5.44 -29.17 6.17
C ASP A 10 -4.37 -28.07 5.97
N PHE A 11 -3.22 -28.28 6.60
CA PHE A 11 -2.10 -27.32 6.63
C PHE A 11 -1.52 -27.06 5.22
N ALA A 12 -1.71 -27.98 4.27
CA ALA A 12 -1.26 -27.81 2.89
C ALA A 12 -2.02 -26.68 2.18
N ALA A 13 -3.33 -26.54 2.43
CA ALA A 13 -4.17 -25.50 1.83
C ALA A 13 -3.81 -24.08 2.34
N GLY A 14 -3.31 -23.98 3.58
CA GLY A 14 -2.77 -22.73 4.12
C GLY A 14 -1.47 -22.29 3.42
N LEU A 15 -0.60 -23.26 3.07
CA LEU A 15 0.66 -22.98 2.37
C LEU A 15 0.45 -22.63 0.90
N SER A 16 -0.50 -23.26 0.20
CA SER A 16 -0.85 -22.85 -1.17
C SER A 16 -1.45 -21.45 -1.21
N SER A 17 -2.30 -21.09 -0.25
CA SER A 17 -2.85 -19.73 -0.09
C SER A 17 -1.76 -18.67 0.09
N LEU A 18 -0.72 -18.97 0.87
CA LEU A 18 0.43 -18.08 1.05
C LEU A 18 1.26 -17.92 -0.25
N ASN A 19 1.37 -18.96 -1.07
CA ASN A 19 2.07 -18.88 -2.36
C ASN A 19 1.28 -18.02 -3.37
N ASP A 20 -0.04 -18.21 -3.44
CA ASP A 20 -0.99 -17.38 -4.23
C ASP A 20 -0.88 -15.89 -3.89
N ILE A 21 -0.68 -15.58 -2.60
CA ILE A 21 -0.46 -14.20 -2.11
C ILE A 21 0.92 -13.69 -2.53
N GLY A 22 1.96 -14.51 -2.46
CA GLY A 22 3.32 -14.17 -2.89
C GLY A 22 3.43 -13.85 -4.39
N GLU A 23 2.73 -14.60 -5.24
CA GLU A 23 2.65 -14.33 -6.69
C GLU A 23 1.91 -13.01 -6.98
N ARG A 24 0.80 -12.73 -6.27
CA ARG A 24 0.07 -11.45 -6.39
C ARG A 24 0.92 -10.26 -5.98
N PHE A 25 1.68 -10.34 -4.89
CA PHE A 25 2.60 -9.27 -4.48
C PHE A 25 3.76 -9.09 -5.47
N SER A 26 4.28 -10.19 -6.03
CA SER A 26 5.30 -10.13 -7.08
C SER A 26 4.79 -9.38 -8.32
N LYS A 27 3.57 -9.69 -8.75
CA LYS A 27 2.94 -9.01 -9.90
C LYS A 27 2.64 -7.54 -9.63
N ILE A 28 2.08 -7.19 -8.47
CA ILE A 28 1.84 -5.79 -8.07
C ILE A 28 3.16 -5.01 -8.05
N ARG A 29 4.27 -5.63 -7.63
CA ARG A 29 5.59 -5.01 -7.67
C ARG A 29 6.07 -4.80 -9.11
N GLU A 30 5.90 -5.78 -9.99
CA GLU A 30 6.28 -5.70 -11.42
C GLU A 30 5.45 -4.62 -12.17
N ASP A 31 4.14 -4.51 -11.88
CA ASP A 31 3.27 -3.45 -12.40
C ASP A 31 3.69 -2.05 -11.89
N ILE A 32 4.14 -1.94 -10.63
CA ILE A 32 4.66 -0.68 -10.05
C ILE A 32 6.03 -0.32 -10.63
N GLU A 33 6.96 -1.27 -10.77
CA GLU A 33 8.27 -1.03 -11.36
C GLU A 33 8.13 -0.63 -12.85
N SER A 34 7.23 -1.28 -13.60
CA SER A 34 6.89 -0.95 -14.98
C SER A 34 6.28 0.47 -15.13
N THR A 35 5.33 0.85 -14.27
CA THR A 35 4.72 2.19 -14.32
C THR A 35 5.67 3.29 -13.85
N LEU A 36 6.57 3.00 -12.91
CA LEU A 36 7.63 3.94 -12.53
C LEU A 36 8.60 4.16 -13.69
N ASP A 37 9.02 3.10 -14.38
CA ASP A 37 9.91 3.17 -15.54
C ASP A 37 9.27 3.91 -16.72
N ALA A 38 7.97 3.71 -16.98
CA ALA A 38 7.20 4.47 -17.96
C ALA A 38 7.02 5.96 -17.60
N THR A 39 7.06 6.30 -16.31
CA THR A 39 7.00 7.71 -15.85
C THR A 39 8.38 8.38 -15.85
N LEU A 40 9.46 7.60 -15.68
CA LEU A 40 10.85 8.07 -15.73
C LEU A 40 11.37 8.21 -17.17
N ARG A 41 10.91 7.35 -18.09
CA ARG A 41 11.11 7.49 -19.54
C ARG A 41 10.04 8.41 -20.11
N GLY A 42 10.19 9.72 -19.87
CA GLY A 42 9.24 10.73 -20.35
C GLY A 42 9.16 10.79 -21.88
N GLU A 43 8.23 10.03 -22.47
CA GLU A 43 7.83 10.20 -23.87
C GLU A 43 7.00 11.47 -24.02
N VAL A 44 7.64 12.55 -24.48
CA VAL A 44 6.96 13.69 -25.05
C VAL A 44 6.34 13.23 -26.37
N GLN A 45 5.00 13.18 -26.43
CA GLN A 45 4.31 13.01 -27.70
C GLN A 45 4.20 14.38 -28.39
N ASP A 46 5.08 14.60 -29.36
CA ASP A 46 5.06 15.78 -30.26
C ASP A 46 3.89 15.70 -31.24
N ASP A 47 2.72 16.24 -30.85
CA ASP A 47 1.65 16.56 -31.80
C ASP A 47 2.04 17.79 -32.63
N SER A 48 2.84 17.57 -33.70
CA SER A 48 3.21 18.60 -34.67
C SER A 48 2.97 18.14 -36.12
N ALA A 49 1.91 18.68 -36.74
CA ALA A 49 1.60 18.43 -38.15
C ALA A 49 0.83 19.60 -38.79
N ALA A 50 1.33 20.04 -39.95
CA ALA A 50 0.66 20.80 -41.01
C ALA A 50 -0.09 22.12 -40.67
N PHE A 51 0.48 23.23 -41.15
CA PHE A 51 -0.22 24.03 -42.15
C PHE A 51 0.77 24.71 -43.12
N ASP A 52 0.36 24.89 -44.38
CA ASP A 52 1.23 25.31 -45.49
C ASP A 52 1.31 26.84 -45.70
N GLU A 53 2.40 27.25 -46.35
CA GLU A 53 2.59 28.50 -47.10
C GLU A 53 1.70 28.51 -48.38
N PRO A 54 1.40 29.66 -49.07
CA PRO A 54 2.46 30.56 -49.57
C PRO A 54 2.13 32.08 -49.69
N GLU A 55 3.20 32.82 -49.99
CA GLU A 55 3.34 34.00 -50.88
C GLU A 55 2.12 34.84 -51.27
N GLN A 56 2.26 36.18 -51.17
CA GLN A 56 2.35 37.04 -52.37
C GLN A 56 2.90 38.44 -52.08
N GLU A 57 3.86 38.87 -52.91
CA GLU A 57 4.30 40.27 -53.05
C GLU A 57 3.32 41.03 -53.97
N LEU A 58 3.32 42.37 -53.89
CA LEU A 58 3.19 43.23 -55.08
C LEU A 58 3.57 44.69 -54.74
N ASP A 59 4.22 45.34 -55.70
CA ASP A 59 4.75 46.70 -55.61
C ASP A 59 3.80 47.76 -56.21
N ASP A 60 4.28 49.01 -56.17
CA ASP A 60 4.34 49.96 -57.31
C ASP A 60 3.64 51.33 -57.22
N ASN A 61 4.21 52.25 -58.00
CA ASN A 61 4.09 53.71 -57.95
C ASN A 61 3.00 54.26 -58.90
N ASP A 62 2.48 55.47 -58.61
CA ASP A 62 2.39 56.55 -59.63
C ASP A 62 2.05 57.92 -58.98
N ASP A 63 2.79 58.99 -59.32
CA ASP A 63 2.40 60.41 -59.09
C ASP A 63 3.08 61.32 -60.14
N ARG A 64 2.42 62.40 -60.58
CA ARG A 64 2.62 62.93 -61.95
C ARG A 64 2.36 64.44 -62.16
N SER A 65 3.43 65.23 -62.07
CA SER A 65 3.84 66.43 -62.88
C SER A 65 2.82 67.47 -63.40
N GLN A 66 3.09 68.79 -63.21
CA GLN A 66 3.32 69.83 -64.29
C GLN A 66 3.46 71.32 -63.78
N GLU A 67 3.76 72.28 -64.69
CA GLU A 67 4.41 73.62 -64.48
C GLU A 67 3.83 74.77 -65.40
N GLU A 68 4.07 76.08 -65.07
CA GLU A 68 4.22 77.38 -65.87
C GLU A 68 3.28 77.85 -67.07
N GLU A 69 3.15 79.14 -67.53
CA GLU A 69 3.14 80.54 -66.94
C GLU A 69 2.74 81.73 -67.93
N SER A 70 2.28 82.89 -67.40
CA SER A 70 2.33 84.38 -67.72
C SER A 70 2.03 85.19 -69.07
N THR A 71 1.32 86.35 -68.89
CA THR A 71 1.48 87.81 -69.41
C THR A 71 1.08 88.52 -70.79
N GLN A 72 0.12 89.52 -70.78
CA GLN A 72 0.10 91.06 -71.06
C GLN A 72 0.02 91.91 -72.47
N PRO A 73 -0.29 93.30 -72.56
CA PRO A 73 -0.99 94.13 -73.70
C PRO A 73 -0.58 95.65 -74.20
N ASN A 74 -1.36 96.49 -75.04
CA ASN A 74 -1.21 97.99 -75.54
C ASN A 74 -2.45 98.71 -76.36
N GLY A 75 -2.69 99.97 -76.98
CA GLY A 75 -2.18 101.43 -77.30
C GLY A 75 -3.08 102.43 -78.26
N GLU A 76 -2.94 103.82 -78.49
CA GLU A 76 -3.95 104.86 -79.14
C GLU A 76 -3.57 106.20 -80.10
N PRO A 77 -4.24 107.47 -80.28
CA PRO A 77 -4.45 108.36 -81.57
C PRO A 77 -4.40 110.03 -81.68
N SER A 78 -4.72 110.84 -82.80
CA SER A 78 -4.84 112.43 -82.96
C SER A 78 -5.27 113.25 -84.34
N PRO A 79 -5.78 114.59 -84.42
CA PRO A 79 -6.20 115.49 -85.66
C PRO A 79 -6.22 117.16 -85.72
N ALA A 80 -6.37 117.99 -86.87
CA ALA A 80 -6.61 119.56 -86.98
C ALA A 80 -6.84 120.43 -88.39
N ALA A 81 -7.20 121.81 -88.41
CA ALA A 81 -7.07 123.05 -89.39
C ALA A 81 -8.16 123.61 -90.49
N ALA A 82 -8.33 124.83 -91.21
CA ALA A 82 -7.92 126.35 -91.38
C ALA A 82 -8.84 127.36 -92.35
N LEU A 83 -8.49 128.65 -92.85
CA LEU A 83 -9.40 129.86 -93.34
C LEU A 83 -8.97 131.05 -94.42
N ASP A 84 -9.90 131.99 -94.93
CA ASP A 84 -9.92 133.49 -95.51
C ASP A 84 -9.55 134.04 -97.03
N ARG A 85 -9.75 135.26 -97.74
CA ARG A 85 -10.38 136.71 -97.69
C ARG A 85 -10.38 137.83 -98.94
N ASP A 86 -11.34 138.86 -99.09
CA ASP A 86 -11.49 140.39 -99.55
C ASP A 86 -11.27 141.27 -100.95
N ASP A 87 -11.91 142.53 -101.18
CA ASP A 87 -11.61 143.87 -102.02
C ASP A 87 -12.66 144.77 -102.96
N SER A 88 -12.33 145.92 -103.71
CA SER A 88 -13.16 147.18 -104.17
C SER A 88 -12.79 148.20 -105.42
N LYS A 89 -13.42 149.46 -105.64
CA LYS A 89 -13.12 150.79 -106.48
C LYS A 89 -13.66 151.17 -107.96
N ASP A 90 -13.68 152.37 -108.73
CA ASP A 90 -13.34 153.91 -108.77
C ASP A 90 -13.99 154.89 -109.96
N ALA A 91 -13.65 156.22 -110.25
CA ALA A 91 -14.35 157.26 -111.21
C ALA A 91 -13.65 158.54 -111.97
N THR A 92 -14.32 159.37 -112.90
CA THR A 92 -14.21 160.90 -113.34
C THR A 92 -13.84 161.56 -114.79
N ALA A 93 -14.46 162.75 -115.19
CA ALA A 93 -14.11 164.10 -115.88
C ALA A 93 -13.69 164.56 -117.40
N ALA A 94 -14.12 165.81 -117.87
CA ALA A 94 -13.44 167.02 -118.58
C ALA A 94 -13.49 167.54 -120.13
N GLU A 95 -13.74 168.89 -120.35
CA GLU A 95 -13.23 170.08 -121.22
C GLU A 95 -13.14 170.43 -122.79
N ASP A 96 -13.06 171.80 -123.09
CA ASP A 96 -12.35 172.66 -124.16
C ASP A 96 -13.08 173.51 -125.32
N LEU A 97 -12.41 174.53 -125.97
CA LEU A 97 -13.00 175.89 -126.28
C LEU A 97 -12.97 176.69 -127.69
N PRO A 98 -11.92 177.40 -128.22
CA PRO A 98 -12.06 178.84 -128.70
C PRO A 98 -11.59 179.39 -130.14
N THR A 99 -11.97 180.67 -130.49
CA THR A 99 -11.42 181.73 -131.45
C THR A 99 -12.27 182.27 -132.65
N GLY A 100 -12.19 183.59 -133.00
CA GLY A 100 -12.60 184.16 -134.34
C GLY A 100 -13.25 185.58 -134.44
N PRO A 101 -12.75 186.51 -135.31
CA PRO A 101 -13.36 187.82 -135.72
C PRO A 101 -13.43 187.97 -137.30
N PRO A 102 -13.44 189.14 -138.03
CA PRO A 102 -13.69 190.59 -137.75
C PRO A 102 -14.55 191.41 -138.79
N ALA A 103 -14.92 192.67 -138.45
CA ALA A 103 -14.95 193.93 -139.26
C ALA A 103 -15.75 194.07 -140.59
N ALA A 104 -17.04 193.68 -140.64
CA ALA A 104 -18.17 194.58 -141.03
C ALA A 104 -19.51 193.84 -141.30
N GLU A 105 -20.49 193.74 -140.39
CA GLU A 105 -20.43 193.11 -139.06
C GLU A 105 -21.86 192.81 -138.53
N LEU A 106 -22.87 193.57 -138.94
CA LEU A 106 -24.20 193.61 -138.29
C LEU A 106 -25.38 192.96 -139.04
N ALA A 107 -25.18 192.48 -140.28
CA ALA A 107 -26.25 191.89 -141.09
C ALA A 107 -26.29 190.36 -140.97
N LEU A 108 -25.37 189.65 -141.64
CA LEU A 108 -25.32 188.19 -141.73
C LEU A 108 -25.18 187.49 -140.36
N LEU A 109 -24.62 188.19 -139.37
CA LEU A 109 -24.49 187.71 -137.99
C LEU A 109 -25.84 187.37 -137.34
N ARG A 110 -26.96 187.97 -137.80
CA ARG A 110 -28.31 187.63 -137.34
C ARG A 110 -28.79 186.27 -137.85
N GLU A 111 -28.42 185.92 -139.08
CA GLU A 111 -28.74 184.62 -139.68
C GLU A 111 -27.99 183.49 -138.95
N THR A 112 -26.68 183.70 -138.69
CA THR A 112 -25.85 182.70 -137.99
C THR A 112 -26.17 182.60 -136.50
N LEU A 113 -26.59 183.69 -135.84
CA LEU A 113 -27.17 183.64 -134.50
C LEU A 113 -28.44 182.79 -134.49
N ARG A 114 -29.40 183.03 -135.40
CA ARG A 114 -30.68 182.32 -135.42
C ARG A 114 -30.53 180.80 -135.64
N VAL A 115 -29.59 180.38 -136.48
CA VAL A 115 -29.27 178.95 -136.66
C VAL A 115 -28.64 178.35 -135.39
N ARG A 116 -27.75 179.09 -134.71
CA ARG A 116 -27.18 178.65 -133.43
C ARG A 116 -28.20 178.61 -132.30
N GLU A 117 -29.19 179.50 -132.31
CA GLU A 117 -30.28 179.56 -131.33
C GLU A 117 -31.15 178.30 -131.41
N GLN A 118 -31.53 177.87 -132.63
CA GLN A 118 -32.22 176.58 -132.84
C GLN A 118 -31.36 175.36 -132.48
N GLN A 119 -30.04 175.39 -132.73
CA GLN A 119 -29.14 174.32 -132.30
C GLN A 119 -29.00 174.25 -130.76
N ALA A 120 -29.02 175.39 -130.07
CA ALA A 120 -29.00 175.46 -128.62
C ALA A 120 -30.29 174.92 -127.98
N GLU A 121 -31.47 175.22 -128.53
CA GLU A 121 -32.74 174.63 -128.07
C GLU A 121 -32.73 173.10 -128.23
N GLN A 122 -32.26 172.57 -129.36
CA GLN A 122 -32.16 171.13 -129.58
C GLN A 122 -31.18 170.45 -128.62
N ALA A 123 -30.05 171.08 -128.31
CA ALA A 123 -29.11 170.59 -127.30
C ALA A 123 -29.72 170.59 -125.88
N ALA A 124 -30.46 171.65 -125.51
CA ALA A 124 -31.14 171.74 -124.22
C ALA A 124 -32.19 170.62 -124.02
N ILE A 125 -32.97 170.32 -125.07
CA ILE A 125 -33.95 169.22 -125.07
C ILE A 125 -33.24 167.86 -124.90
N GLN A 126 -32.09 167.66 -125.55
CA GLN A 126 -31.30 166.43 -125.40
C GLN A 126 -30.72 166.29 -123.99
N MET A 127 -30.19 167.35 -123.39
CA MET A 127 -29.68 167.32 -122.00
C MET A 127 -30.79 167.04 -120.99
N ALA A 128 -31.98 167.63 -121.15
CA ALA A 128 -33.13 167.36 -120.29
C ALA A 128 -33.58 165.89 -120.36
N HIS A 129 -33.63 165.30 -121.56
CA HIS A 129 -33.92 163.88 -121.72
C HIS A 129 -32.85 162.99 -121.06
N MET A 130 -31.57 163.32 -121.25
CA MET A 130 -30.46 162.53 -120.73
C MET A 130 -30.37 162.56 -119.19
N ALA A 131 -30.68 163.69 -118.56
CA ALA A 131 -30.83 163.78 -117.11
C ALA A 131 -31.93 162.86 -116.57
N SER A 132 -33.10 162.83 -117.23
CA SER A 132 -34.22 161.95 -116.87
C SER A 132 -33.88 160.44 -116.96
N VAL A 133 -32.90 160.03 -117.76
CA VAL A 133 -32.46 158.63 -117.86
C VAL A 133 -31.51 158.28 -116.70
N VAL A 134 -30.64 159.20 -116.29
CA VAL A 134 -29.71 158.98 -115.18
C VAL A 134 -30.45 158.82 -113.85
N GLU A 135 -31.49 159.63 -113.60
CA GLU A 135 -32.29 159.55 -112.37
C GLU A 135 -33.10 158.24 -112.24
N GLN A 136 -33.51 157.65 -113.38
CA GLN A 136 -34.14 156.32 -113.38
C GLN A 136 -33.12 155.20 -113.09
N LEU A 137 -31.85 155.39 -113.43
CA LEU A 137 -30.78 154.42 -113.15
C LEU A 137 -30.28 154.48 -111.69
N THR A 138 -30.30 155.65 -111.04
CA THR A 138 -29.96 155.74 -109.61
C THR A 138 -31.04 155.06 -108.75
N GLN A 139 -32.32 155.38 -108.96
CA GLN A 139 -33.44 154.74 -108.25
C GLN A 139 -33.44 153.21 -108.42
N ARG A 140 -33.08 152.71 -109.62
CA ARG A 140 -32.97 151.27 -109.88
C ARG A 140 -31.81 150.58 -109.15
N ASN A 141 -30.71 151.28 -108.87
CA ASN A 141 -29.60 150.74 -108.08
C ASN A 141 -29.95 150.69 -106.59
N GLU A 142 -30.63 151.71 -106.05
CA GLU A 142 -31.07 151.75 -104.65
C GLU A 142 -32.09 150.63 -104.34
N GLU A 143 -33.04 150.37 -105.26
CA GLU A 143 -33.97 149.23 -105.15
C GLU A 143 -33.27 147.86 -105.06
N LEU A 144 -32.14 147.69 -105.76
CA LEU A 144 -31.41 146.42 -105.82
C LEU A 144 -30.55 146.20 -104.58
N ALA A 145 -29.90 147.25 -104.07
CA ALA A 145 -29.09 147.18 -102.85
C ALA A 145 -29.90 146.71 -101.63
N LEU A 146 -31.10 147.26 -101.44
CA LEU A 146 -31.99 146.90 -100.33
C LEU A 146 -32.48 145.44 -100.40
N LYS A 147 -32.72 144.91 -101.60
CA LYS A 147 -33.22 143.53 -101.79
C LYS A 147 -32.12 142.49 -101.62
N ALA A 148 -30.86 142.83 -101.91
CA ALA A 148 -29.72 141.92 -101.70
C ALA A 148 -29.40 141.71 -100.22
N ALA A 149 -29.43 142.77 -99.40
CA ALA A 149 -29.06 142.69 -97.98
C ALA A 149 -30.09 141.95 -97.11
N ALA A 150 -31.38 142.05 -97.43
CA ALA A 150 -32.45 141.45 -96.62
C ALA A 150 -32.50 139.92 -96.70
N VAL A 151 -32.12 139.33 -97.84
CA VAL A 151 -32.25 137.88 -98.08
C VAL A 151 -31.12 137.09 -97.41
N SER A 152 -29.88 137.59 -97.42
CA SER A 152 -28.72 136.82 -96.95
C SER A 152 -28.63 136.65 -95.43
N GLN A 153 -29.34 137.44 -94.63
CA GLN A 153 -29.35 137.30 -93.17
C GLN A 153 -30.38 136.28 -92.66
N GLN A 154 -31.57 136.19 -93.26
CA GLN A 154 -32.60 135.26 -92.79
C GLN A 154 -32.21 133.78 -92.98
N ASP A 155 -31.69 133.43 -94.15
CA ASP A 155 -31.33 132.04 -94.48
C ASP A 155 -30.26 131.46 -93.53
N VAL A 156 -29.32 132.29 -93.09
CA VAL A 156 -28.27 131.90 -92.11
C VAL A 156 -28.88 131.69 -90.71
N GLU A 157 -29.77 132.59 -90.30
CA GLU A 157 -30.46 132.53 -89.01
C GLU A 157 -31.39 131.30 -88.86
N GLU A 158 -31.96 130.79 -89.95
CA GLU A 158 -32.74 129.54 -89.91
C GLU A 158 -31.83 128.29 -89.83
N LEU A 159 -30.70 128.28 -90.55
CA LEU A 159 -29.72 127.19 -90.48
C LEU A 159 -29.15 126.98 -89.07
N GLU A 160 -28.79 128.06 -88.36
CA GLU A 160 -28.28 127.96 -86.98
C GLU A 160 -29.32 127.39 -86.00
N ARG A 161 -30.61 127.76 -86.18
CA ARG A 161 -31.72 127.20 -85.39
C ARG A 161 -31.91 125.70 -85.67
N ASP A 162 -31.81 125.28 -86.92
CA ASP A 162 -32.00 123.87 -87.28
C ASP A 162 -30.83 122.97 -86.84
N PHE A 163 -29.58 123.45 -86.94
CA PHE A 163 -28.41 122.73 -86.41
C PHE A 163 -28.40 122.64 -84.88
N SER A 164 -28.74 123.72 -84.17
CA SER A 164 -28.83 123.69 -82.70
C SER A 164 -29.97 122.79 -82.20
N ALA A 165 -31.12 122.75 -82.90
CA ALA A 165 -32.18 121.80 -82.63
C ALA A 165 -31.74 120.33 -82.82
N ARG A 166 -30.99 120.03 -83.89
CA ARG A 166 -30.42 118.69 -84.15
C ARG A 166 -29.38 118.28 -83.10
N LEU A 167 -28.52 119.20 -82.66
CA LEU A 167 -27.58 118.98 -81.56
C LEU A 167 -28.32 118.65 -80.25
N ALA A 168 -29.28 119.49 -79.83
CA ALA A 168 -30.05 119.24 -78.62
C ALA A 168 -30.85 117.91 -78.67
N ALA A 169 -31.30 117.47 -79.86
CA ALA A 169 -31.91 116.16 -80.04
C ALA A 169 -30.89 115.01 -79.92
N ALA A 170 -29.68 115.16 -80.47
CA ALA A 170 -28.60 114.19 -80.37
C ALA A 170 -28.09 114.05 -78.92
N GLU A 171 -27.90 115.15 -78.20
CA GLU A 171 -27.50 115.18 -76.79
C GLU A 171 -28.50 114.46 -75.88
N ARG A 172 -29.81 114.75 -76.06
CA ARG A 172 -30.88 114.04 -75.34
C ARG A 172 -30.86 112.54 -75.61
N LYS A 173 -30.59 112.13 -76.86
CA LYS A 173 -30.48 110.72 -77.25
C LYS A 173 -29.23 110.06 -76.66
N ALA A 174 -28.10 110.76 -76.63
CA ALA A 174 -26.86 110.29 -75.99
C ALA A 174 -27.03 110.11 -74.48
N TYR A 175 -27.72 111.05 -73.80
CA TYR A 175 -28.04 110.92 -72.38
C TYR A 175 -28.99 109.74 -72.09
N ALA A 176 -30.03 109.55 -72.92
CA ALA A 176 -30.93 108.40 -72.81
C ALA A 176 -30.18 107.07 -72.96
N LEU A 177 -29.38 106.91 -74.02
CA LEU A 177 -28.57 105.71 -74.25
C LEU A 177 -27.52 105.48 -73.14
N THR A 178 -26.94 106.54 -72.58
CA THR A 178 -26.03 106.47 -71.42
C THR A 178 -26.76 105.90 -70.19
N LYS A 179 -27.98 106.38 -69.92
CA LYS A 179 -28.82 105.89 -68.83
C LYS A 179 -29.26 104.44 -69.05
N GLU A 180 -29.62 104.07 -70.28
CA GLU A 180 -29.99 102.68 -70.63
C GLU A 180 -28.80 101.73 -70.49
N ARG A 181 -27.61 102.11 -70.99
CA ARG A 181 -26.34 101.40 -70.77
C ARG A 181 -26.09 101.15 -69.28
N ASP A 182 -26.26 102.17 -68.44
CA ASP A 182 -25.96 102.06 -67.01
C ASP A 182 -27.01 101.25 -66.24
N MET A 183 -28.26 101.22 -66.69
CA MET A 183 -29.28 100.31 -66.16
C MET A 183 -29.02 98.85 -66.60
N LEU A 184 -28.69 98.62 -67.88
CA LEU A 184 -28.33 97.30 -68.40
C LEU A 184 -27.06 96.75 -67.73
N ARG A 185 -26.03 97.57 -67.55
CA ARG A 185 -24.80 97.20 -66.83
C ARG A 185 -25.10 96.72 -65.41
N ARG A 186 -25.90 97.48 -64.64
CA ARG A 186 -26.34 97.07 -63.29
C ARG A 186 -27.17 95.79 -63.31
N SER A 187 -28.00 95.58 -64.34
CA SER A 187 -28.75 94.33 -64.52
C SER A 187 -27.82 93.14 -64.75
N CYS A 188 -26.78 93.31 -65.59
CA CYS A 188 -25.75 92.29 -65.80
C CYS A 188 -25.00 91.97 -64.50
N GLU A 189 -24.53 93.01 -63.79
CA GLU A 189 -23.83 92.89 -62.49
C GLU A 189 -24.71 92.22 -61.41
N GLN A 190 -26.04 92.43 -61.45
CA GLN A 190 -26.99 91.71 -60.60
C GLN A 190 -27.19 90.25 -61.03
N THR A 191 -27.27 89.96 -62.33
CA THR A 191 -27.40 88.56 -62.80
C THR A 191 -26.14 87.74 -62.57
N THR A 192 -24.92 88.30 -62.69
CA THR A 192 -23.69 87.60 -62.31
C THR A 192 -23.67 87.33 -60.81
N ALA A 193 -23.97 88.33 -59.97
CA ALA A 193 -24.05 88.15 -58.53
C ALA A 193 -25.16 87.18 -58.05
N LEU A 194 -26.15 86.88 -58.90
CA LEU A 194 -27.13 85.81 -58.67
C LEU A 194 -26.65 84.44 -59.19
N GLN A 195 -25.91 84.40 -60.30
CA GLN A 195 -25.27 83.18 -60.80
C GLN A 195 -24.19 82.67 -59.87
N ASP A 196 -23.35 83.55 -59.31
CA ASP A 196 -22.31 83.16 -58.36
C ASP A 196 -22.94 82.63 -57.06
N LYS A 197 -24.02 83.24 -56.57
CA LYS A 197 -24.85 82.73 -55.46
C LYS A 197 -25.64 81.46 -55.76
N LEU A 198 -25.72 81.04 -57.02
CA LEU A 198 -26.23 79.73 -57.40
C LEU A 198 -25.09 78.70 -57.35
N LYS A 199 -23.91 79.02 -57.89
CA LYS A 199 -22.70 78.17 -57.76
C LYS A 199 -22.38 77.88 -56.28
N GLU A 200 -22.30 78.92 -55.44
CA GLU A 200 -22.07 78.79 -53.98
C GLU A 200 -23.07 77.83 -53.31
N LYS A 201 -24.32 77.79 -53.80
CA LYS A 201 -25.36 76.89 -53.29
C LYS A 201 -25.27 75.49 -53.87
N ASP A 202 -24.96 75.35 -55.14
CA ASP A 202 -24.78 74.05 -55.81
C ASP A 202 -23.51 73.35 -55.30
N GLU A 203 -22.47 74.10 -54.94
CA GLU A 203 -21.28 73.65 -54.22
C GLU A 203 -21.64 73.19 -52.80
N MET A 204 -22.36 74.03 -52.03
CA MET A 204 -22.85 73.66 -50.69
C MET A 204 -23.77 72.42 -50.71
N ILE A 205 -24.59 72.25 -51.75
CA ILE A 205 -25.41 71.05 -51.96
C ILE A 205 -24.53 69.83 -52.25
N GLN A 206 -23.48 69.96 -53.08
CA GLN A 206 -22.52 68.88 -53.33
C GLN A 206 -21.77 68.47 -52.07
N GLU A 207 -21.33 69.43 -51.24
CA GLU A 207 -20.70 69.17 -49.95
C GLU A 207 -21.65 68.43 -49.02
N VAL A 208 -22.86 68.94 -48.79
CA VAL A 208 -23.88 68.30 -47.93
C VAL A 208 -24.27 66.90 -48.43
N MET A 209 -24.32 66.68 -49.74
CA MET A 209 -24.56 65.35 -50.32
C MET A 209 -23.37 64.40 -50.09
N ALA A 210 -22.14 64.86 -50.30
CA ALA A 210 -20.93 64.07 -50.05
C ALA A 210 -20.74 63.76 -48.55
N GLU A 211 -21.09 64.68 -47.65
CA GLU A 211 -21.16 64.45 -46.21
C GLU A 211 -22.28 63.48 -45.85
N GLY A 212 -23.48 63.62 -46.44
CA GLY A 212 -24.60 62.70 -46.28
C GLY A 212 -24.25 61.26 -46.68
N GLU A 213 -23.54 61.07 -47.79
CA GLU A 213 -22.99 59.77 -48.18
C GLU A 213 -21.95 59.24 -47.19
N LYS A 214 -20.97 60.06 -46.79
CA LYS A 214 -19.94 59.69 -45.81
C LYS A 214 -20.58 59.29 -44.46
N LEU A 215 -21.63 60.00 -44.03
CA LEU A 215 -22.35 59.77 -42.80
C LEU A 215 -23.25 58.53 -42.89
N SER A 216 -23.94 58.31 -44.02
CA SER A 216 -24.69 57.08 -44.29
C SER A 216 -23.79 55.84 -44.29
N LYS A 217 -22.64 55.90 -44.97
CA LYS A 217 -21.62 54.84 -44.97
C LYS A 217 -21.08 54.55 -43.55
N LYS A 218 -20.83 55.59 -42.74
CA LYS A 218 -20.45 55.46 -41.33
C LYS A 218 -21.56 54.86 -40.47
N GLN A 219 -22.81 55.29 -40.65
CA GLN A 219 -23.96 54.76 -39.92
C GLN A 219 -24.16 53.26 -40.21
N LEU A 220 -24.06 52.84 -41.47
CA LEU A 220 -24.16 51.42 -41.84
C LEU A 220 -23.05 50.56 -41.19
N ALA A 221 -21.81 51.08 -41.12
CA ALA A 221 -20.71 50.43 -40.40
C ALA A 221 -20.96 50.35 -38.88
N GLN A 222 -21.53 51.40 -38.29
CA GLN A 222 -21.91 51.42 -36.87
C GLN A 222 -23.10 50.50 -36.57
N GLU A 223 -24.11 50.41 -37.44
CA GLU A 223 -25.24 49.49 -37.27
C GLU A 223 -24.82 48.02 -37.42
N THR A 224 -23.94 47.70 -38.36
CA THR A 224 -23.43 46.33 -38.53
C THR A 224 -22.52 45.89 -37.38
N THR A 225 -21.66 46.78 -36.86
CA THR A 225 -20.88 46.50 -35.64
C THR A 225 -21.78 46.42 -34.40
N LEU A 226 -22.78 47.28 -34.24
CA LEU A 226 -23.78 47.17 -33.16
C LEU A 226 -24.59 45.87 -33.23
N ARG A 227 -24.91 45.35 -34.43
CA ARG A 227 -25.53 44.02 -34.57
C ARG A 227 -24.59 42.90 -34.12
N LYS A 228 -23.32 42.91 -34.55
CA LYS A 228 -22.30 41.94 -34.10
C LYS A 228 -22.10 41.95 -32.58
N LEU A 229 -21.91 43.13 -31.98
CA LEU A 229 -21.73 43.27 -30.53
C LEU A 229 -22.97 42.81 -29.74
N ARG A 230 -24.19 43.06 -30.24
CA ARG A 230 -25.43 42.56 -29.63
C ARG A 230 -25.61 41.05 -29.76
N GLN A 231 -25.11 40.44 -30.84
CA GLN A 231 -25.09 38.99 -30.99
C GLN A 231 -24.08 38.37 -30.00
N GLN A 232 -22.84 38.88 -29.98
CA GLN A 232 -21.79 38.42 -29.07
C GLN A 232 -22.21 38.55 -27.59
N ASN A 233 -22.90 39.63 -27.20
CA ASN A 233 -23.43 39.75 -25.83
C ASN A 233 -24.47 38.68 -25.48
N ARG A 234 -25.30 38.22 -26.44
CA ARG A 234 -26.27 37.13 -26.20
C ARG A 234 -25.56 35.78 -26.11
N GLU A 235 -24.59 35.54 -26.97
CA GLU A 235 -23.77 34.32 -26.97
C GLU A 235 -22.98 34.21 -25.65
N LEU A 236 -22.37 35.31 -25.20
CA LEU A 236 -21.67 35.38 -23.90
C LEU A 236 -22.64 35.26 -22.70
N SER A 237 -23.83 35.86 -22.74
CA SER A 237 -24.85 35.67 -21.68
C SER A 237 -25.25 34.20 -21.56
N GLY A 238 -25.56 33.55 -22.69
CA GLY A 238 -25.88 32.12 -22.73
C GLY A 238 -24.73 31.25 -22.22
N GLN A 239 -23.48 31.57 -22.57
CA GLN A 239 -22.31 30.87 -22.03
C GLN A 239 -22.14 31.07 -20.51
N VAL A 240 -22.44 32.25 -19.97
CA VAL A 240 -22.41 32.52 -18.52
C VAL A 240 -23.53 31.77 -17.80
N GLU A 241 -24.72 31.69 -18.39
CA GLU A 241 -25.85 30.91 -17.87
C GLU A 241 -25.55 29.39 -17.88
N ASP A 242 -25.04 28.85 -19.00
CA ASP A 242 -24.61 27.46 -19.14
C ASP A 242 -23.48 27.09 -18.17
N LEU A 243 -22.46 27.95 -18.03
CA LEU A 243 -21.35 27.72 -17.10
C LEU A 243 -21.81 27.83 -15.64
N GLY A 244 -22.74 28.73 -15.33
CA GLY A 244 -23.37 28.83 -14.01
C GLY A 244 -24.17 27.58 -13.65
N ALA A 245 -24.97 27.05 -14.58
CA ALA A 245 -25.70 25.80 -14.41
C ALA A 245 -24.76 24.61 -14.21
N ARG A 246 -23.72 24.48 -15.05
CA ARG A 246 -22.69 23.43 -14.92
C ARG A 246 -21.97 23.52 -13.58
N LEU A 247 -21.54 24.72 -13.15
CA LEU A 247 -20.90 24.94 -11.86
C LEU A 247 -21.81 24.53 -10.69
N GLY A 248 -23.11 24.89 -10.74
CA GLY A 248 -24.10 24.48 -9.75
C GLY A 248 -24.24 22.95 -9.65
N THR A 249 -24.35 22.25 -10.78
CA THR A 249 -24.41 20.77 -10.78
C THR A 249 -23.12 20.13 -10.29
N ALA A 250 -21.94 20.69 -10.61
CA ALA A 250 -20.66 20.21 -10.13
C ALA A 250 -20.50 20.43 -8.61
N GLN A 251 -20.97 21.57 -8.08
CA GLN A 251 -20.97 21.84 -6.64
C GLN A 251 -21.91 20.91 -5.86
N GLN A 252 -23.08 20.58 -6.42
CA GLN A 252 -24.00 19.59 -5.84
C GLN A 252 -23.42 18.18 -5.86
N ALA A 253 -22.82 17.76 -6.99
CA ALA A 253 -22.15 16.47 -7.10
C ALA A 253 -20.95 16.36 -6.12
N ALA A 254 -20.21 17.45 -5.91
CA ALA A 254 -19.11 17.51 -4.96
C ALA A 254 -19.57 17.45 -3.49
N SER A 255 -20.67 18.11 -3.12
CA SER A 255 -21.20 18.05 -1.75
C SER A 255 -21.83 16.68 -1.44
N GLU A 256 -22.53 16.07 -2.41
CA GLU A 256 -22.99 14.68 -2.30
C GLU A 256 -21.81 13.70 -2.17
N ALA A 257 -20.75 13.86 -2.96
CA ALA A 257 -19.54 13.04 -2.85
C ALA A 257 -18.87 13.20 -1.48
N GLY A 258 -18.79 14.43 -0.97
CA GLY A 258 -18.31 14.72 0.39
C GLY A 258 -19.12 13.99 1.46
N ALA A 259 -20.44 14.13 1.46
CA ALA A 259 -21.32 13.47 2.42
C ALA A 259 -21.23 11.93 2.36
N ARG A 260 -21.07 11.35 1.15
CA ARG A 260 -20.85 9.91 0.97
C ARG A 260 -19.50 9.45 1.55
N VAL A 261 -18.44 10.26 1.38
CA VAL A 261 -17.11 10.00 1.98
C VAL A 261 -17.17 10.13 3.51
N GLU A 262 -17.86 11.12 4.05
CA GLU A 262 -18.04 11.28 5.50
C GLU A 262 -18.80 10.09 6.12
N SER A 263 -19.88 9.61 5.48
CA SER A 263 -20.59 8.38 5.92
C SER A 263 -19.66 7.16 5.89
N ALA A 264 -18.96 6.94 4.78
CA ALA A 264 -18.05 5.80 4.63
C ALA A 264 -16.89 5.83 5.65
N LEU A 265 -16.37 7.02 5.99
CA LEU A 265 -15.35 7.18 7.03
C LEU A 265 -15.91 6.92 8.44
N ALA A 266 -17.15 7.34 8.73
CA ALA A 266 -17.81 7.05 10.00
C ALA A 266 -18.12 5.55 10.16
N GLU A 267 -18.61 4.90 9.09
CA GLU A 267 -18.84 3.45 9.04
C GLU A 267 -17.54 2.67 9.23
N LEU A 268 -16.46 3.05 8.55
CA LEU A 268 -15.14 2.44 8.70
C LEU A 268 -14.57 2.62 10.12
N ALA A 269 -14.81 3.78 10.75
CA ALA A 269 -14.42 4.02 12.14
C ALA A 269 -15.21 3.13 13.11
N ALA A 270 -16.53 3.04 12.95
CA ALA A 270 -17.38 2.17 13.76
C ALA A 270 -17.03 0.68 13.61
N GLN A 271 -16.73 0.21 12.40
CA GLN A 271 -16.24 -1.15 12.16
C GLN A 271 -14.90 -1.42 12.85
N ARG A 272 -13.95 -0.47 12.79
CA ARG A 272 -12.66 -0.57 13.48
C ARG A 272 -12.83 -0.63 15.00
N GLU A 273 -13.73 0.16 15.57
CA GLU A 273 -14.05 0.12 17.00
C GLU A 273 -14.70 -1.20 17.41
N GLN A 274 -15.67 -1.70 16.64
CA GLN A 274 -16.29 -3.01 16.86
C GLN A 274 -15.28 -4.16 16.82
N HIS A 275 -14.38 -4.19 15.83
CA HIS A 275 -13.33 -5.20 15.74
C HIS A 275 -12.28 -5.06 16.86
N ALA A 276 -11.95 -3.85 17.28
CA ALA A 276 -11.08 -3.63 18.44
C ALA A 276 -11.73 -4.14 19.74
N ALA A 277 -13.03 -3.91 19.93
CA ALA A 277 -13.80 -4.41 21.07
C ALA A 277 -13.94 -5.95 21.06
N GLN A 278 -14.19 -6.55 19.91
CA GLN A 278 -14.18 -8.02 19.71
C GLN A 278 -12.82 -8.61 20.11
N LEU A 279 -11.73 -8.12 19.51
CA LEU A 279 -10.38 -8.59 19.82
C LEU A 279 -9.98 -8.36 21.29
N ALA A 280 -10.52 -7.32 21.96
CA ALA A 280 -10.33 -7.13 23.39
C ALA A 280 -11.10 -8.15 24.24
N ALA A 281 -12.35 -8.47 23.87
CA ALA A 281 -13.16 -9.49 24.54
C ALA A 281 -12.59 -10.90 24.35
N ASP A 282 -12.14 -11.25 23.15
CA ASP A 282 -11.50 -12.54 22.84
C ASP A 282 -10.19 -12.70 23.64
N ARG A 283 -9.37 -11.64 23.70
CA ARG A 283 -8.15 -11.63 24.54
C ARG A 283 -8.48 -11.78 26.02
N ALA A 284 -9.55 -11.14 26.51
CA ALA A 284 -9.96 -11.25 27.91
C ALA A 284 -10.45 -12.68 28.26
N THR A 285 -11.29 -13.28 27.42
CA THR A 285 -11.79 -14.64 27.64
C THR A 285 -10.68 -15.70 27.52
N HIS A 286 -9.76 -15.57 26.55
CA HIS A 286 -8.59 -16.45 26.46
C HIS A 286 -7.63 -16.27 27.64
N ALA A 287 -7.40 -15.04 28.13
CA ALA A 287 -6.58 -14.80 29.32
C ALA A 287 -7.21 -15.42 30.58
N GLN A 288 -8.54 -15.29 30.76
CA GLN A 288 -9.28 -15.93 31.85
C GLN A 288 -9.19 -17.47 31.75
N ALA A 289 -9.43 -18.04 30.58
CA ALA A 289 -9.36 -19.50 30.37
C ALA A 289 -7.95 -20.07 30.64
N LEU A 290 -6.89 -19.33 30.28
CA LEU A 290 -5.50 -19.69 30.62
C LEU A 290 -5.24 -19.59 32.13
N GLN A 291 -5.73 -18.54 32.79
CA GLN A 291 -5.60 -18.37 34.24
C GLN A 291 -6.34 -19.48 35.01
N GLU A 292 -7.55 -19.84 34.58
CA GLU A 292 -8.33 -20.95 35.14
C GLU A 292 -7.64 -22.30 34.88
N ALA A 293 -7.11 -22.55 33.68
CA ALA A 293 -6.38 -23.77 33.36
C ALA A 293 -5.10 -23.92 34.23
N HIS A 294 -4.32 -22.85 34.40
CA HIS A 294 -3.15 -22.86 35.27
C HIS A 294 -3.52 -23.05 36.76
N ALA A 295 -4.60 -22.41 37.23
CA ALA A 295 -5.09 -22.62 38.60
C ALA A 295 -5.61 -24.05 38.82
N ALA A 296 -6.31 -24.63 37.84
CA ALA A 296 -6.78 -26.01 37.87
C ALA A 296 -5.61 -27.01 37.84
N GLN A 297 -4.58 -26.76 37.02
CA GLN A 297 -3.34 -27.54 36.99
C GLN A 297 -2.63 -27.49 38.35
N ALA A 298 -2.37 -26.31 38.89
CA ALA A 298 -1.70 -26.16 40.20
C ALA A 298 -2.49 -26.87 41.32
N ALA A 299 -3.82 -26.77 41.32
CA ALA A 299 -4.67 -27.48 42.26
C ALA A 299 -4.71 -29.01 42.02
N ALA A 300 -4.50 -29.49 40.79
CA ALA A 300 -4.36 -30.92 40.51
C ALA A 300 -3.00 -31.46 40.97
N GLU A 301 -1.92 -30.72 40.72
CA GLU A 301 -0.57 -31.04 41.18
C GLU A 301 -0.46 -31.07 42.71
N GLN A 302 -1.08 -30.10 43.40
CA GLN A 302 -1.17 -30.10 44.87
C GLN A 302 -1.92 -31.34 45.40
N ARG A 303 -3.10 -31.66 44.84
CA ARG A 303 -3.85 -32.88 45.22
C ARG A 303 -3.05 -34.15 44.96
N ALA A 304 -2.31 -34.22 43.86
CA ALA A 304 -1.45 -35.37 43.54
C ALA A 304 -0.26 -35.48 44.52
N ALA A 305 0.38 -34.35 44.87
CA ALA A 305 1.46 -34.31 45.85
C ALA A 305 1.00 -34.73 47.25
N ASP A 306 -0.18 -34.26 47.70
CA ASP A 306 -0.72 -34.63 49.01
C ASP A 306 -1.27 -36.06 49.04
N ALA A 307 -1.83 -36.58 47.93
CA ALA A 307 -2.15 -38.00 47.78
C ALA A 307 -0.88 -38.88 47.83
N ALA A 308 0.20 -38.47 47.17
CA ALA A 308 1.48 -39.17 47.22
C ALA A 308 2.11 -39.15 48.63
N ARG A 309 2.08 -37.99 49.32
CA ARG A 309 2.54 -37.84 50.71
C ARG A 309 1.74 -38.70 51.68
N THR A 310 0.42 -38.64 51.63
CA THR A 310 -0.45 -39.44 52.52
C THR A 310 -0.32 -40.93 52.24
N GLY A 311 -0.22 -41.35 50.97
CA GLY A 311 0.10 -42.72 50.58
C GLY A 311 1.45 -43.20 51.12
N ALA A 312 2.51 -42.39 50.98
CA ALA A 312 3.84 -42.72 51.51
C ALA A 312 3.84 -42.86 53.05
N VAL A 313 3.16 -41.97 53.77
CA VAL A 313 3.01 -42.05 55.24
C VAL A 313 2.21 -43.29 55.65
N GLN A 314 1.18 -43.69 54.89
CA GLN A 314 0.44 -44.94 55.14
C GLN A 314 1.31 -46.18 54.89
N GLN A 315 2.10 -46.21 53.82
CA GLN A 315 3.01 -47.32 53.53
C GLN A 315 4.13 -47.42 54.58
N LEU A 316 4.68 -46.28 55.03
CA LEU A 316 5.67 -46.24 56.11
C LEU A 316 5.09 -46.84 57.39
N ARG A 317 3.93 -46.34 57.88
CA ARG A 317 3.24 -46.90 59.05
C ARG A 317 2.86 -48.37 58.89
N GLY A 318 2.47 -48.77 57.69
CA GLY A 318 2.20 -50.16 57.33
C GLY A 318 3.46 -51.03 57.34
N SER A 319 4.66 -50.47 57.15
CA SER A 319 5.94 -51.16 57.31
C SER A 319 6.40 -51.20 58.77
N GLU A 320 6.29 -50.09 59.50
CA GLU A 320 6.62 -49.97 60.94
C GLU A 320 5.80 -50.95 61.80
N THR A 321 4.49 -51.02 61.57
CA THR A 321 3.60 -51.96 62.29
C THR A 321 3.90 -53.42 61.98
N ARG A 322 4.28 -53.76 60.74
CA ARG A 322 4.74 -55.11 60.38
C ARG A 322 6.11 -55.42 61.00
N ALA A 323 7.03 -54.46 61.03
CA ALA A 323 8.34 -54.63 61.66
C ALA A 323 8.18 -54.88 63.17
N ALA A 324 7.42 -54.06 63.89
CA ALA A 324 7.16 -54.24 65.32
C ALA A 324 6.48 -55.59 65.64
N ALA A 325 5.57 -56.06 64.78
CA ALA A 325 4.96 -57.39 64.92
C ALA A 325 5.97 -58.53 64.73
N LEU A 326 6.87 -58.40 63.75
CA LEU A 326 7.95 -59.37 63.53
C LEU A 326 8.98 -59.35 64.67
N GLU A 327 9.40 -58.17 65.13
CA GLU A 327 10.29 -58.00 66.29
C GLU A 327 9.72 -58.64 67.55
N LYS A 328 8.42 -58.43 67.81
CA LYS A 328 7.71 -59.12 68.90
C LYS A 328 7.76 -60.64 68.73
N SER A 329 7.41 -61.18 67.57
CA SER A 329 7.44 -62.63 67.33
C SER A 329 8.85 -63.24 67.45
N LEU A 330 9.89 -62.48 67.08
CA LEU A 330 11.29 -62.87 67.27
C LEU A 330 11.72 -62.80 68.74
N ALA A 331 11.18 -61.89 69.54
CA ALA A 331 11.41 -61.88 70.99
C ALA A 331 10.71 -63.07 71.67
N GLU A 332 9.46 -63.38 71.29
CA GLU A 332 8.71 -64.54 71.78
C GLU A 332 9.45 -65.85 71.44
N LEU A 333 9.85 -66.06 70.17
CA LEU A 333 10.62 -67.24 69.76
C LEU A 333 12.00 -67.36 70.41
N ARG A 334 12.67 -66.24 70.72
CA ARG A 334 13.94 -66.26 71.48
C ARG A 334 13.72 -66.69 72.92
N ALA A 335 12.72 -66.12 73.59
CA ALA A 335 12.36 -66.50 74.96
C ALA A 335 11.91 -67.96 75.06
N GLU A 336 11.17 -68.47 74.07
CA GLU A 336 10.84 -69.90 73.97
C GLU A 336 12.08 -70.79 73.77
N ALA A 337 13.02 -70.38 72.91
CA ALA A 337 14.27 -71.12 72.68
C ALA A 337 15.18 -71.12 73.92
N GLU A 338 15.27 -70.00 74.63
CA GLU A 338 15.99 -69.88 75.91
C GLU A 338 15.33 -70.74 77.00
N ALA A 339 14.00 -70.66 77.15
CA ALA A 339 13.27 -71.52 78.09
C ALA A 339 13.35 -73.02 77.74
N GLN A 340 13.49 -73.37 76.45
CA GLN A 340 13.79 -74.75 76.04
C GLN A 340 15.22 -75.17 76.41
N ARG A 341 16.23 -74.30 76.21
CA ARG A 341 17.62 -74.57 76.62
C ARG A 341 17.73 -74.84 78.11
N MET A 342 17.19 -73.94 78.96
CA MET A 342 17.20 -74.14 80.42
C MET A 342 16.59 -75.49 80.82
N ARG A 343 15.46 -75.90 80.21
CA ARG A 343 14.82 -77.21 80.48
C ARG A 343 15.66 -78.41 80.03
N TRP A 344 16.49 -78.26 79.00
CA TRP A 344 17.42 -79.31 78.58
C TRP A 344 18.65 -79.36 79.49
N GLU A 345 19.17 -78.20 79.91
CA GLU A 345 20.27 -78.06 80.87
C GLU A 345 19.87 -78.63 82.25
N GLU A 346 18.72 -78.24 82.81
CA GLU A 346 18.13 -78.83 84.03
C GLU A 346 18.01 -80.36 83.94
N ARG A 347 17.62 -80.88 82.77
CA ARG A 347 17.48 -82.32 82.54
C ARG A 347 18.83 -83.03 82.41
N GLU A 348 19.84 -82.39 81.84
CA GLU A 348 21.21 -82.91 81.73
C GLU A 348 21.90 -82.92 83.11
N GLU A 349 21.70 -81.88 83.93
CA GLU A 349 22.15 -81.86 85.33
C GLU A 349 21.50 -82.98 86.15
N LEU A 350 20.19 -83.19 86.02
CA LEU A 350 19.49 -84.31 86.70
C LEU A 350 20.02 -85.67 86.24
N LEU A 351 20.13 -85.92 84.93
CA LEU A 351 20.58 -87.21 84.40
C LEU A 351 22.06 -87.49 84.70
N SER A 352 22.93 -86.48 84.68
CA SER A 352 24.33 -86.64 85.09
C SER A 352 24.47 -86.85 86.61
N GLY A 353 23.61 -86.23 87.42
CA GLY A 353 23.43 -86.55 88.84
C GLY A 353 23.02 -88.00 89.08
N GLU A 354 22.02 -88.50 88.36
CA GLU A 354 21.59 -89.90 88.42
C GLU A 354 22.70 -90.87 87.98
N VAL A 355 23.38 -90.60 86.87
CA VAL A 355 24.51 -91.42 86.37
C VAL A 355 25.64 -91.49 87.39
N THR A 356 26.06 -90.36 87.98
CA THR A 356 27.13 -90.38 89.00
C THR A 356 26.70 -91.05 90.30
N ALA A 357 25.43 -90.93 90.69
CA ALA A 357 24.87 -91.66 91.84
C ALA A 357 24.79 -93.18 91.59
N LEU A 358 24.43 -93.60 90.38
CA LEU A 358 24.43 -95.00 89.97
C LEU A 358 25.85 -95.57 89.89
N GLN A 359 26.81 -94.85 89.30
CA GLN A 359 28.22 -95.23 89.25
C GLN A 359 28.80 -95.44 90.67
N ARG A 360 28.53 -94.53 91.61
CA ARG A 360 28.93 -94.69 93.02
C ARG A 360 28.30 -95.93 93.66
N ARG A 361 27.03 -96.23 93.38
CA ARG A 361 26.35 -97.43 93.88
C ARG A 361 26.93 -98.72 93.28
N CYS A 362 27.28 -98.71 91.99
CA CYS A 362 27.95 -99.84 91.33
C CYS A 362 29.33 -100.06 91.93
N ALA A 363 30.18 -99.04 92.02
CA ALA A 363 31.51 -99.14 92.62
C ALA A 363 31.49 -99.64 94.09
N VAL A 364 30.48 -99.23 94.88
CA VAL A 364 30.29 -99.74 96.26
C VAL A 364 29.80 -101.20 96.28
N ALA A 365 29.00 -101.62 95.30
CA ALA A 365 28.58 -103.02 95.16
C ALA A 365 29.74 -103.91 94.66
N GLU A 366 30.51 -103.43 93.68
CA GLU A 366 31.71 -104.06 93.11
C GLU A 366 32.79 -104.24 94.17
N ALA A 367 33.05 -103.22 95.00
CA ALA A 367 33.95 -103.32 96.14
C ALA A 367 33.48 -104.38 97.15
N ARG A 368 32.17 -104.43 97.47
CA ARG A 368 31.61 -105.46 98.36
C ARG A 368 31.69 -106.87 97.77
N SER A 369 31.49 -107.04 96.47
CA SER A 369 31.72 -108.35 95.82
C SER A 369 33.19 -108.73 95.84
N ALA A 370 34.11 -107.78 95.62
CA ALA A 370 35.55 -108.02 95.72
C ALA A 370 35.99 -108.38 97.15
N ASP A 371 35.43 -107.73 98.19
CA ASP A 371 35.65 -108.09 99.60
C ASP A 371 35.12 -109.50 99.92
N VAL A 372 33.96 -109.88 99.37
CA VAL A 372 33.41 -111.23 99.49
C VAL A 372 34.28 -112.25 98.73
N GLU A 373 34.71 -111.96 97.50
CA GLU A 373 35.59 -112.83 96.70
C GLU A 373 36.98 -112.99 97.34
N ALA A 374 37.52 -111.95 97.97
CA ALA A 374 38.79 -112.00 98.72
C ALA A 374 38.66 -112.78 100.04
N SER A 375 37.50 -112.72 100.71
CA SER A 375 37.24 -113.45 101.95
C SER A 375 36.74 -114.88 101.76
N LEU A 376 36.16 -115.21 100.60
CA LEU A 376 35.72 -116.56 100.24
C LEU A 376 36.82 -117.62 100.40
N PRO A 377 38.07 -117.45 99.90
CA PRO A 377 39.17 -118.36 100.17
C PRO A 377 39.52 -118.50 101.66
N SER A 378 39.35 -117.44 102.46
CA SER A 378 39.62 -117.46 103.91
C SER A 378 38.56 -118.27 104.67
N ALA A 379 37.28 -118.16 104.27
CA ALA A 379 36.19 -118.92 104.87
C ALA A 379 36.12 -120.38 104.37
N THR A 380 36.40 -120.63 103.09
CA THR A 380 36.25 -121.96 102.47
C THR A 380 37.44 -122.88 102.69
N ARG A 381 38.69 -122.39 102.65
CA ARG A 381 39.88 -123.23 102.87
C ARG A 381 39.87 -124.01 104.19
N PRO A 382 39.55 -123.44 105.38
CA PRO A 382 39.52 -124.22 106.61
C PRO A 382 38.40 -125.27 106.61
N LEU A 383 37.26 -124.99 105.97
CA LEU A 383 36.16 -125.97 105.83
C LEU A 383 36.52 -127.09 104.85
N LEU A 384 37.18 -126.77 103.72
CA LEU A 384 37.72 -127.76 102.79
C LEU A 384 38.78 -128.62 103.49
N HIS A 385 39.71 -128.01 104.23
CA HIS A 385 40.72 -128.75 104.97
C HIS A 385 40.14 -129.60 106.11
N GLN A 386 39.05 -129.13 106.76
CA GLN A 386 38.29 -129.94 107.71
C GLN A 386 37.58 -131.11 107.02
N LEU A 387 37.02 -130.92 105.82
CA LEU A 387 36.44 -132.00 105.02
C LEU A 387 37.50 -133.02 104.57
N GLU A 388 38.66 -132.55 104.09
CA GLU A 388 39.82 -133.39 103.77
C GLU A 388 40.28 -134.19 104.99
N ALA A 389 40.42 -133.54 106.16
CA ALA A 389 40.81 -134.20 107.40
C ALA A 389 39.76 -135.19 107.90
N MET A 390 38.47 -134.88 107.78
CA MET A 390 37.37 -135.81 108.12
C MET A 390 37.28 -136.98 107.12
N GLN A 391 37.56 -136.76 105.84
CA GLN A 391 37.64 -137.82 104.84
C GLN A 391 38.86 -138.72 105.09
N ALA A 392 40.04 -138.15 105.39
CA ALA A 392 41.23 -138.90 105.77
C ALA A 392 41.02 -139.68 107.09
N ALA A 393 40.31 -139.10 108.06
CA ALA A 393 39.89 -139.79 109.28
C ALA A 393 38.91 -140.94 108.99
N ALA A 394 37.93 -140.73 108.11
CA ALA A 394 36.99 -141.79 107.71
C ALA A 394 37.66 -142.91 106.91
N VAL A 395 38.61 -142.60 106.02
CA VAL A 395 39.41 -143.58 105.26
C VAL A 395 40.31 -144.37 106.20
N SER A 396 41.08 -143.71 107.07
CA SER A 396 41.95 -144.41 108.03
C SER A 396 41.15 -145.22 109.07
N GLN A 397 39.95 -144.79 109.46
CA GLN A 397 39.02 -145.62 110.23
C GLN A 397 38.55 -146.83 109.41
N ALA A 398 38.17 -146.67 108.14
CA ALA A 398 37.76 -147.78 107.29
C ALA A 398 38.90 -148.79 107.04
N GLU A 399 40.14 -148.31 106.87
CA GLU A 399 41.33 -149.15 106.78
C GLU A 399 41.59 -149.92 108.09
N ALA A 400 41.44 -149.25 109.24
CA ALA A 400 41.57 -149.88 110.56
C ALA A 400 40.46 -150.92 110.81
N TRP A 401 39.22 -150.64 110.43
CA TRP A 401 38.12 -151.62 110.47
C TRP A 401 38.39 -152.81 109.54
N ALA A 402 38.81 -152.57 108.29
CA ALA A 402 39.18 -153.63 107.37
C ALA A 402 40.41 -154.43 107.82
N ALA A 403 41.32 -153.82 108.59
CA ALA A 403 42.47 -154.52 109.19
C ALA A 403 42.03 -155.38 110.39
N ALA A 404 41.16 -154.86 111.26
CA ALA A 404 40.57 -155.60 112.37
C ALA A 404 39.67 -156.76 111.88
N GLU A 405 38.95 -156.58 110.77
CA GLU A 405 38.19 -157.63 110.08
C GLU A 405 39.14 -158.71 109.55
N ARG A 406 40.20 -158.33 108.82
CA ARG A 406 41.23 -159.29 108.36
C ARG A 406 41.89 -160.04 109.51
N GLU A 407 42.16 -159.39 110.64
CA GLU A 407 42.72 -160.07 111.82
C GLU A 407 41.69 -161.01 112.47
N ALA A 408 40.43 -160.59 112.59
CA ALA A 408 39.36 -161.43 113.11
C ALA A 408 39.13 -162.67 112.23
N VAL A 409 39.12 -162.52 110.91
CA VAL A 409 39.07 -163.62 109.93
C VAL A 409 40.28 -164.54 110.09
N ALA A 410 41.51 -164.00 110.15
CA ALA A 410 42.72 -164.80 110.32
C ALA A 410 42.74 -165.59 111.63
N ARG A 411 42.25 -165.02 112.74
CA ARG A 411 42.05 -165.74 114.02
C ARG A 411 41.02 -166.86 113.88
N LEU A 412 39.94 -166.63 113.12
CA LEU A 412 38.89 -167.62 112.84
C LEU A 412 39.42 -168.78 111.97
N GLU A 413 40.19 -168.47 110.93
CA GLU A 413 40.87 -169.47 110.09
C GLU A 413 41.91 -170.27 110.88
N ALA A 414 42.70 -169.62 111.73
CA ALA A 414 43.66 -170.31 112.60
C ALA A 414 42.97 -171.27 113.59
N ALA A 415 41.84 -170.86 114.19
CA ALA A 415 41.03 -171.72 115.04
C ALA A 415 40.42 -172.90 114.26
N LEU A 416 39.94 -172.67 113.03
CA LEU A 416 39.45 -173.72 112.14
C LEU A 416 40.55 -174.69 111.67
N GLN A 417 41.80 -174.22 111.53
CA GLN A 417 42.96 -175.09 111.24
C GLN A 417 43.39 -175.90 112.46
N ALA A 418 43.44 -175.31 113.65
CA ALA A 418 43.71 -176.03 114.90
C ALA A 418 42.66 -177.13 115.15
N GLY A 419 41.36 -176.79 115.04
CA GLY A 419 40.25 -177.73 115.14
C GLY A 419 40.10 -178.73 113.98
N ARG A 420 41.00 -178.68 112.97
CA ARG A 420 41.24 -179.76 112.01
C ARG A 420 42.39 -180.64 112.49
N ARG A 421 43.55 -180.07 112.84
CA ARG A 421 44.71 -180.82 113.36
C ARG A 421 44.34 -181.73 114.53
N GLU A 422 43.62 -181.22 115.54
CA GLU A 422 43.20 -182.07 116.66
C GLU A 422 42.20 -183.20 116.27
N LYS A 423 41.61 -183.17 115.07
CA LYS A 423 40.78 -184.27 114.55
C LYS A 423 41.63 -185.24 113.75
N ASP A 424 42.56 -184.73 112.97
CA ASP A 424 43.52 -185.52 112.21
C ASP A 424 44.41 -186.34 113.17
N GLU A 425 44.93 -185.72 114.24
CA GLU A 425 45.66 -186.37 115.35
C GLU A 425 44.84 -187.48 116.03
N ARG A 426 43.57 -187.21 116.37
CA ARG A 426 42.64 -188.21 116.96
C ARG A 426 42.28 -189.33 115.99
N ILE A 427 42.38 -189.11 114.68
CA ILE A 427 42.24 -190.16 113.66
C ILE A 427 43.50 -191.01 113.61
N GLU A 428 44.69 -190.42 113.71
CA GLU A 428 45.96 -191.15 113.76
C GLU A 428 46.08 -192.05 115.00
N GLU A 429 45.67 -191.58 116.19
CA GLU A 429 45.57 -192.41 117.42
C GLU A 429 44.65 -193.63 117.21
N LEU A 430 43.43 -193.43 116.69
CA LEU A 430 42.47 -194.51 116.43
C LEU A 430 42.97 -195.51 115.36
N VAL A 431 43.78 -195.06 114.41
CA VAL A 431 44.42 -195.93 113.40
C VAL A 431 45.55 -196.76 114.02
N ALA A 432 46.30 -196.21 114.98
CA ALA A 432 47.34 -196.93 115.72
C ALA A 432 46.74 -198.07 116.56
N ASP A 433 45.73 -197.79 117.38
CA ASP A 433 45.01 -198.77 118.21
C ASP A 433 44.45 -199.94 117.38
N LEU A 434 43.83 -199.63 116.23
CA LEU A 434 43.32 -200.64 115.28
C LEU A 434 44.44 -201.48 114.67
N SER A 435 45.65 -200.95 114.52
CA SER A 435 46.80 -201.67 113.97
C SER A 435 47.39 -202.69 114.96
N ASP A 436 47.46 -202.33 116.25
CA ASP A 436 47.94 -203.22 117.32
C ASP A 436 46.92 -204.32 117.62
N ALA A 437 45.63 -204.00 117.69
CA ALA A 437 44.58 -205.01 117.80
C ALA A 437 44.64 -206.03 116.65
N ARG A 438 44.88 -205.56 115.41
CA ARG A 438 45.06 -206.42 114.23
C ARG A 438 46.32 -207.28 114.30
N ALA A 439 47.41 -206.80 114.90
CA ALA A 439 48.61 -207.59 115.11
C ALA A 439 48.38 -208.71 116.15
N LEU A 440 47.67 -208.40 117.23
CA LEU A 440 47.38 -209.34 118.33
C LEU A 440 46.46 -210.49 117.86
N TYR A 441 45.41 -210.19 117.09
CA TYR A 441 44.58 -211.23 116.46
C TYR A 441 45.36 -212.09 115.45
N ARG A 442 46.35 -211.53 114.73
CA ARG A 442 47.18 -212.30 113.78
C ARG A 442 48.01 -213.37 114.50
N GLN A 443 48.71 -213.00 115.58
CA GLN A 443 49.47 -213.94 116.40
C GLN A 443 48.58 -215.05 117.01
N GLN A 444 47.35 -214.69 117.40
CA GLN A 444 46.40 -215.67 117.95
C GLN A 444 45.93 -216.70 116.91
N ILE A 445 45.79 -216.30 115.64
CA ILE A 445 45.49 -217.20 114.52
C ILE A 445 46.67 -218.14 114.22
N GLU A 446 47.90 -217.60 114.20
CA GLU A 446 49.13 -218.38 113.99
C GLU A 446 49.29 -219.47 115.06
N PHE A 447 49.10 -219.12 116.35
CA PHE A 447 49.13 -220.09 117.45
C PHE A 447 48.05 -221.19 117.35
N MET A 448 46.88 -220.90 116.77
CA MET A 448 45.87 -221.93 116.51
C MET A 448 46.21 -222.80 115.29
N ALA A 449 46.87 -222.25 114.27
CA ALA A 449 47.31 -222.99 113.09
C ALA A 449 48.39 -224.03 113.44
N ASP A 450 49.41 -223.64 114.21
CA ASP A 450 50.48 -224.56 114.66
C ASP A 450 49.90 -225.69 115.52
N ARG A 451 48.95 -225.37 116.40
CA ARG A 451 48.30 -226.35 117.28
C ARG A 451 47.38 -227.32 116.53
N LEU A 452 46.84 -226.92 115.37
CA LEU A 452 46.17 -227.83 114.43
C LEU A 452 47.16 -228.73 113.69
N ALA A 453 48.33 -228.22 113.30
CA ALA A 453 49.37 -229.01 112.66
C ALA A 453 49.89 -230.13 113.58
N GLU A 454 50.13 -229.86 114.87
CA GLU A 454 50.48 -230.90 115.85
C GLU A 454 49.43 -232.02 115.96
N LEU A 455 48.15 -231.67 115.89
CA LEU A 455 47.05 -232.64 116.01
C LEU A 455 46.91 -233.50 114.76
N GLN A 456 47.13 -232.94 113.57
CA GLN A 456 47.14 -233.73 112.32
C GLN A 456 48.34 -234.69 112.26
N LEU A 457 49.50 -234.30 112.79
CA LEU A 457 50.66 -235.20 112.87
C LEU A 457 50.38 -236.39 113.80
N LYS A 458 49.72 -236.15 114.94
CA LYS A 458 49.35 -237.19 115.93
C LYS A 458 48.27 -238.18 115.45
N GLN A 459 47.62 -237.95 114.30
CA GLN A 459 46.76 -238.94 113.63
C GLN A 459 47.49 -239.83 112.62
N ARG A 460 48.77 -239.58 112.34
CA ARG A 460 49.61 -240.46 111.51
C ARG A 460 50.52 -241.30 112.41
N GLN A 461 49.99 -242.48 112.75
CA GLN A 461 50.78 -243.66 113.09
C GLN A 461 51.63 -244.11 111.89
#